data_AF-A0A2N9G9E0-F1
#
_entry.id   AF-A0A2N9G9E0-F1
#
_cell.length_a   1.000
_cell.length_b   1.000
_cell.length_c   1.000
_cell.angle_alpha   90.00
_cell.angle_beta   90.00
_cell.angle_gamma   90.00
#
_symmetry.space_group_name_H-M   'P 1'
#
loop_
_entity.id
_entity.type
_entity.pdbx_description
1 polymer ?
#
loop_
_entity_poly.entity_id
_entity_poly.type
_entity_poly.pdbx_seq_one_letter_code
_entity_poly.pdbx_strand_id
1 'polypeptide(L)'
;MFPKAGVKHLSAPNSDHIPILLDTHLESHSGARPFRFEAMWVKDESSVNVVQNAWAIAVEGSQNFRLVKRCQKTKQDLIAWNRSVFGHAQNPYSGN
;
A
#
# COMPACT_ATOMS: atom_id res chain seq x y z
N MET A 1 15.38 -22.47 -18.01
CA MET A 1 14.04 -23.02 -17.68
C MET A 1 13.50 -22.22 -16.49
N PHE A 2 12.20 -21.92 -16.43
CA PHE A 2 11.58 -21.07 -15.39
C PHE A 2 10.76 -21.93 -14.41
N PRO A 3 11.35 -22.48 -13.34
CA PRO A 3 10.68 -23.47 -12.48
C PRO A 3 9.54 -22.88 -11.63
N LYS A 4 9.46 -21.54 -11.53
CA LYS A 4 8.41 -20.81 -10.81
C LYS A 4 7.45 -20.09 -11.76
N ALA A 5 7.46 -20.44 -13.05
CA ALA A 5 6.50 -19.86 -13.97
C ALA A 5 5.10 -20.41 -13.70
N GLY A 6 4.10 -19.52 -13.70
CA GLY A 6 2.70 -19.90 -13.57
C GLY A 6 1.78 -18.92 -14.28
N VAL A 7 0.52 -19.31 -14.45
CA VAL A 7 -0.47 -18.55 -15.21
C VAL A 7 -1.63 -18.15 -14.29
N LYS A 8 -2.05 -16.89 -14.36
CA LYS A 8 -3.25 -16.37 -13.70
C LYS A 8 -4.24 -15.88 -14.74
N HIS A 9 -5.50 -16.28 -14.61
CA HIS A 9 -6.61 -15.68 -15.35
C HIS A 9 -7.12 -14.49 -14.53
N LEU A 10 -7.09 -13.29 -15.12
CA LEU A 10 -7.56 -12.08 -14.46
C LEU A 10 -9.05 -11.89 -14.74
N SER A 11 -9.82 -11.48 -13.73
CA SER A 11 -11.23 -11.13 -13.92
C SER A 11 -11.32 -9.77 -14.60
N ALA A 12 -12.13 -9.68 -15.66
CA ALA A 12 -12.41 -8.45 -16.38
C ALA A 12 -13.94 -8.28 -16.50
N PRO A 13 -14.62 -7.70 -15.49
CA PRO A 13 -16.08 -7.69 -15.41
C PRO A 13 -16.80 -6.99 -16.58
N ASN A 14 -16.10 -6.10 -17.28
CA ASN A 14 -16.63 -5.30 -18.38
C ASN A 14 -16.04 -5.70 -19.74
N SER A 15 -15.45 -6.89 -19.84
CA SER A 15 -14.79 -7.42 -21.04
C SER A 15 -15.27 -8.84 -21.28
N ASP A 16 -15.58 -9.16 -22.53
CA ASP A 16 -15.82 -10.54 -22.98
C ASP A 16 -14.52 -11.35 -23.12
N HIS A 17 -13.36 -10.68 -23.02
CA HIS A 17 -12.05 -11.30 -22.93
C HIS A 17 -11.57 -11.47 -21.49
N ILE A 18 -10.97 -12.64 -21.18
CA ILE A 18 -10.29 -12.96 -19.91
C ILE A 18 -8.77 -12.84 -20.11
N PRO A 19 -8.11 -11.81 -19.54
CA PRO A 19 -6.67 -11.66 -19.69
C PRO A 19 -5.89 -12.81 -19.03
N ILE A 20 -4.84 -13.29 -19.71
CA ILE A 20 -3.91 -14.30 -19.20
C ILE A 20 -2.63 -13.59 -18.76
N LEU A 21 -2.28 -13.70 -17.49
CA LEU A 21 -1.01 -13.23 -16.92
C LEU A 21 -0.04 -14.41 -16.77
N LEU A 22 1.00 -14.42 -17.59
CA LEU A 22 2.16 -15.31 -17.40
C LEU A 22 3.13 -14.65 -16.43
N ASP A 23 3.25 -15.23 -15.24
CA ASP A 23 4.20 -14.79 -14.21
C ASP A 23 5.37 -15.76 -14.18
N THR A 24 6.56 -15.31 -14.61
CA THR A 24 7.77 -16.14 -14.64
C THR A 24 8.39 -16.37 -13.27
N HIS A 25 7.89 -15.69 -12.25
CA HIS A 25 8.35 -15.74 -10.86
C HIS A 25 7.13 -15.72 -9.92
N LEU A 26 6.21 -16.67 -10.14
CA LEU A 26 5.00 -16.82 -9.35
C LEU A 26 5.35 -17.31 -7.94
N GLU A 27 5.84 -16.40 -7.11
CA GLU A 27 6.07 -16.62 -5.68
C GLU A 27 4.83 -16.17 -4.90
N SER A 28 4.33 -17.05 -4.02
CA SER A 28 3.45 -16.63 -2.95
C SER A 28 4.28 -15.80 -1.97
N HIS A 29 4.31 -14.48 -2.17
CA HIS A 29 4.91 -13.57 -1.21
C HIS A 29 4.08 -13.60 0.08
N SER A 30 4.42 -14.51 1.00
CA SER A 30 3.81 -14.63 2.33
C SER A 30 4.31 -13.59 3.34
N GLY A 31 5.19 -12.67 2.90
CA GLY A 31 5.78 -11.64 3.75
C GLY A 31 4.95 -10.35 3.81
N ALA A 32 5.08 -9.62 4.93
CA ALA A 32 4.53 -8.28 5.05
C ALA A 32 5.19 -7.36 4.01
N ARG A 33 4.38 -6.83 3.09
CA ARG A 33 4.85 -5.89 2.07
C ARG A 33 5.37 -4.62 2.75
N PRO A 34 6.59 -4.14 2.44
CA PRO A 34 7.12 -2.94 3.04
C PRO A 34 6.23 -1.73 2.68
N PHE A 35 6.16 -0.77 3.60
CA PHE A 35 5.47 0.49 3.31
C PHE A 35 6.20 1.24 2.21
N ARG A 36 5.45 1.74 1.24
CA ARG A 36 5.93 2.61 0.17
C ARG A 36 5.04 3.85 0.14
N PHE A 37 5.68 5.01 0.03
CA PHE A 37 4.97 6.24 -0.24
C PHE A 37 4.66 6.30 -1.73
N GLU A 38 3.39 6.51 -2.08
CA GLU A 38 2.96 6.55 -3.47
C GLU A 38 2.93 8.00 -3.96
N ALA A 39 3.52 8.24 -5.14
CA ALA A 39 3.61 9.60 -5.70
C ALA A 39 2.24 10.26 -5.93
N MET A 40 1.20 9.45 -6.14
CA MET A 40 -0.18 9.95 -6.26
C MET A 40 -0.68 10.65 -4.99
N TRP A 41 -0.16 10.32 -3.82
CA TRP A 41 -0.61 10.92 -2.56
C TRP A 41 -0.31 12.42 -2.51
N VAL A 42 0.77 12.88 -3.14
CA VAL A 42 1.13 14.31 -3.22
C VAL A 42 0.14 15.11 -4.05
N LYS A 43 -0.61 14.46 -4.94
CA LYS A 43 -1.59 15.13 -5.80
C LYS A 43 -2.90 15.43 -5.09
N ASP A 44 -3.17 14.76 -3.97
CA ASP A 44 -4.34 15.02 -3.14
C ASP A 44 -3.95 15.91 -1.96
N GLU A 45 -4.49 17.13 -1.91
CA GLU A 45 -4.15 18.12 -0.88
C GLU A 45 -4.50 17.66 0.53
N SER A 46 -5.47 16.75 0.69
CA SER A 46 -5.84 16.23 2.01
C SER A 46 -4.71 15.41 2.65
N SER A 47 -3.75 14.90 1.85
CA SER A 47 -2.55 14.22 2.34
C SER A 47 -1.69 15.10 3.26
N VAL A 48 -1.67 16.42 3.03
CA VAL A 48 -0.91 17.38 3.85
C VAL A 48 -1.45 17.38 5.29
N ASN A 49 -2.77 17.40 5.45
CA ASN A 49 -3.43 17.37 6.75
C ASN A 49 -3.13 16.06 7.51
N VAL A 50 -3.05 14.94 6.79
CA VAL A 50 -2.68 13.64 7.39
C VAL A 50 -1.29 13.71 8.02
N VAL A 51 -0.31 14.23 7.29
CA VAL A 51 1.08 14.37 7.79
C VAL A 51 1.13 15.38 8.94
N GLN A 52 0.50 16.55 8.81
CA GLN A 52 0.50 17.56 9.87
C GLN A 52 -0.10 17.02 11.17
N ASN A 53 -1.25 16.35 11.10
CA ASN A 53 -1.90 15.75 12.26
C ASN A 53 -1.04 14.64 12.89
N ALA A 54 -0.40 13.80 12.07
CA ALA A 54 0.51 12.77 12.56
C ALA A 54 1.75 13.34 13.29
N TRP A 55 2.21 14.52 12.88
CA TRP A 55 3.36 15.20 13.49
C TRP A 55 3.01 16.06 14.72
N ALA A 56 1.74 16.45 14.86
CA ALA A 56 1.23 17.23 15.98
C ALA A 56 1.15 16.43 17.29
N ILE A 57 1.31 15.10 17.26
CA ILE A 57 1.26 14.27 18.46
C ILE A 57 2.35 14.68 19.46
N ALA A 58 1.98 14.72 20.74
CA ALA A 58 2.92 14.84 21.83
C ALA A 58 3.66 13.51 22.00
N VAL A 59 4.99 13.54 21.94
CA VAL A 59 5.86 12.39 22.18
C VAL A 59 6.96 12.81 23.12
N GLU A 60 7.08 12.10 24.23
CA GLU A 60 8.13 12.27 25.22
C GLU A 60 9.36 11.41 24.86
N GLY A 61 10.52 11.79 25.39
CA GLY A 61 11.78 11.07 25.18
C GLY A 61 12.77 11.82 24.28
N SER A 62 13.82 11.12 23.86
CA SER A 62 14.90 11.70 23.06
C SER A 62 14.43 12.18 21.69
N GLN A 63 15.17 13.11 21.08
CA GLN A 63 14.83 13.64 19.75
C GLN A 63 14.67 12.53 18.69
N ASN A 64 15.56 11.55 18.69
CA ASN A 64 15.51 10.41 17.77
C ASN A 64 14.28 9.54 18.01
N PHE A 65 13.93 9.30 19.27
CA PHE A 65 12.72 8.54 19.61
C PHE A 65 11.46 9.27 19.12
N ARG A 66 11.39 10.59 19.34
CA ARG A 66 10.28 11.44 18.89
C ARG A 66 10.13 11.42 17.37
N LEU A 67 11.25 11.50 16.64
CA LEU A 67 11.28 11.40 15.18
C LEU A 67 10.73 10.05 14.69
N VAL A 68 11.24 8.94 15.24
CA VAL A 68 10.77 7.59 14.86
C VAL A 68 9.27 7.43 15.10
N LYS A 69 8.77 7.93 16.24
CA LYS A 69 7.32 7.86 16.56
C LYS A 69 6.46 8.65 15.59
N ARG A 70 6.88 9.86 15.22
CA ARG A 70 6.16 10.69 14.22
C ARG A 70 6.17 10.04 12.84
N CYS A 71 7.28 9.46 12.41
CA CYS A 71 7.35 8.69 11.16
C CYS A 71 6.43 7.46 11.19
N GLN A 72 6.41 6.72 12.30
CA GLN A 72 5.51 5.56 12.48
C GLN A 72 4.04 5.97 12.41
N LYS A 73 3.68 7.07 13.08
CA LYS A 73 2.31 7.62 13.05
C LYS A 73 1.92 8.07 11.65
N THR A 74 2.82 8.80 10.96
CA THR A 74 2.59 9.26 9.58
C THR A 74 2.32 8.08 8.64
N LYS A 75 3.11 7.01 8.75
CA LYS A 75 2.88 5.77 7.98
C LYS A 75 1.49 5.19 8.24
N GLN A 76 1.09 5.07 9.51
CA GLN A 76 -0.21 4.48 9.88
C GLN A 76 -1.37 5.31 9.34
N ASP A 77 -1.29 6.63 9.52
CA ASP A 77 -2.36 7.54 9.11
C ASP A 77 -2.47 7.63 7.59
N LEU A 78 -1.35 7.64 6.86
CA LEU A 78 -1.35 7.56 5.39
C LEU A 78 -1.95 6.24 4.88
N ILE A 79 -1.68 5.11 5.53
CA ILE A 79 -2.30 3.82 5.15
C ILE A 79 -3.82 3.87 5.36
N ALA A 80 -4.27 4.41 6.49
CA ALA A 80 -5.70 4.54 6.79
C ALA A 80 -6.40 5.50 5.83
N TRP A 81 -5.83 6.69 5.63
CA TRP A 81 -6.32 7.69 4.71
C TRP A 81 -6.36 7.20 3.25
N ASN A 82 -5.31 6.51 2.79
CA ASN A 82 -5.27 5.95 1.44
C ASN A 82 -6.39 4.92 1.23
N ARG A 83 -6.71 4.11 2.25
CA ARG A 83 -7.85 3.18 2.20
C ARG A 83 -9.18 3.90 2.12
N SER A 84 -9.37 5.02 2.84
CA SER A 84 -10.62 5.76 2.84
C SER A 84 -10.84 6.61 1.59
N VAL A 85 -9.78 7.18 1.01
CA VAL A 85 -9.87 8.10 -0.12
C VAL A 85 -9.85 7.36 -1.46
N PHE A 86 -8.91 6.43 -1.64
CA PHE A 86 -8.74 5.78 -2.95
C PHE A 86 -9.43 4.42 -3.04
N GLY A 87 -9.76 3.78 -1.91
CA GLY A 87 -10.33 2.43 -1.87
C GLY A 87 -9.32 1.36 -2.34
N HIS A 88 -9.07 0.32 -1.55
CA HIS A 88 -8.28 -0.87 -1.88
C HIS A 88 -7.09 -0.71 -2.88
N ALA A 89 -6.27 0.33 -2.78
CA ALA A 89 -4.98 0.40 -3.50
C ALA A 89 -3.95 -0.66 -3.02
N GLN A 90 -4.36 -1.59 -2.14
CA GLN A 90 -3.57 -2.68 -1.57
C GLN A 90 -4.38 -3.99 -1.52
N ASN A 91 -5.13 -4.34 -2.57
CA ASN A 91 -5.71 -5.68 -2.65
C ASN A 91 -5.24 -6.46 -3.87
N PRO A 92 -4.33 -7.44 -3.72
CA PRO A 92 -4.13 -8.45 -4.74
C PRO A 92 -5.08 -9.64 -4.60
N TYR A 93 -5.88 -9.79 -3.53
CA TYR A 93 -6.74 -10.98 -3.33
C TYR A 93 -7.99 -10.69 -2.48
N SER A 94 -9.04 -10.10 -3.08
CA SER A 94 -10.41 -10.43 -2.67
C SER A 94 -10.93 -11.45 -3.68
N GLY A 95 -10.79 -12.72 -3.33
CA GLY A 95 -11.45 -13.84 -3.97
C GLY A 95 -11.98 -14.75 -2.87
N ASN A 96 -13.29 -15.00 -2.91
CA ASN A 96 -13.89 -16.22 -2.35
C ASN A 96 -13.28 -17.46 -3.01
#